data_AF-A0A919UBK8-F1
#
_entry.id   AF-A0A919UBK8-F1
#
_cell.length_a   1.000
_cell.length_b   1.000
_cell.length_c   1.000
_cell.angle_alpha   90.00
_cell.angle_beta   90.00
_cell.angle_gamma   90.00
#
_symmetry.space_group_name_H-M   'P 1'
#
loop_
_entity.id
_entity.type
_entity.pdbx_description
1 polymer ?
#
loop_
_entity_poly.entity_id
_entity_poly.type
_entity_poly.pdbx_seq_one_letter_code
_entity_poly.pdbx_strand_id
1 'polypeptide(L)'
;MEVQRHGGKLYEFASLHSSPDNAWEHELTGLTGAPGTGPCLSIVIPDAAPDDGPFTPMPARHAFVRAGGGQVPWPVLTEFVDLVRAAGDLVAEPVLTAADTALPLTLNAWEHDGRRYEVNQFHFADNGSWCYELHEVVPDSTANHYIDVQIPDTQPDGGPFVPAPSDRVTLTMHGDWTIPWPVFDRFLAAIRAAGDIVDP
;
A
#
# COMPACT_ATOMS: atom_id res chain seq x y z
N MET A 1 -1.37 -1.41 -20.39
CA MET A 1 -2.08 -2.54 -19.74
C MET A 1 -1.14 -3.72 -19.76
N GLU A 2 -0.88 -4.27 -18.58
CA GLU A 2 0.03 -5.39 -18.37
C GLU A 2 -0.64 -6.43 -17.47
N VAL A 3 -0.47 -7.72 -17.75
CA VAL A 3 -1.04 -8.80 -16.95
C VAL A 3 0.08 -9.65 -16.37
N GLN A 4 0.05 -9.83 -15.06
CA GLN A 4 1.05 -10.56 -14.29
C GLN A 4 0.44 -11.80 -13.64
N ARG A 5 1.29 -12.79 -13.37
CA ARG A 5 0.90 -14.05 -12.74
C ARG A 5 1.73 -14.30 -11.49
N HIS A 6 1.05 -14.51 -10.36
CA HIS A 6 1.68 -14.90 -9.09
C HIS A 6 0.85 -15.98 -8.39
N GLY A 7 1.47 -17.06 -7.92
CA GLY A 7 0.78 -18.11 -7.16
C GLY A 7 -0.44 -18.72 -7.88
N GLY A 8 -0.43 -18.75 -9.21
CA GLY A 8 -1.56 -19.23 -10.02
C GLY A 8 -2.70 -18.22 -10.24
N LYS A 9 -2.63 -17.03 -9.61
CA LYS A 9 -3.57 -15.91 -9.80
C LYS A 9 -3.04 -14.92 -10.84
N LEU A 10 -3.95 -14.17 -11.44
CA LEU A 10 -3.69 -13.12 -12.43
C LEU A 10 -4.01 -11.75 -11.86
N TYR A 11 -3.16 -10.78 -12.19
CA TYR A 11 -3.26 -9.38 -11.78
C TYR A 11 -3.09 -8.50 -13.01
N GLU A 12 -3.90 -7.47 -13.15
CA GLU A 12 -3.85 -6.51 -14.25
C GLU A 12 -3.40 -5.15 -13.72
N PHE A 13 -2.48 -4.53 -14.45
CA PHE A 13 -2.06 -3.16 -14.25
C PHE A 13 -2.61 -2.29 -15.39
N ALA A 14 -3.38 -1.29 -15.02
CA ALA A 14 -3.91 -0.27 -15.91
C ALA A 14 -3.37 1.11 -15.51
N SER A 15 -3.20 1.99 -16.50
CA SER A 15 -2.85 3.38 -16.28
C SER A 15 -3.66 4.21 -17.27
N LEU A 16 -4.49 5.11 -16.75
CA LEU A 16 -5.46 5.84 -17.55
C LEU A 16 -5.84 7.16 -16.88
N HIS A 17 -6.28 8.12 -17.71
CA HIS A 17 -6.90 9.34 -17.21
C HIS A 17 -8.34 9.05 -16.77
N SER A 18 -8.64 9.27 -15.49
CA SER A 18 -9.99 9.22 -14.92
C SER A 18 -10.66 10.58 -15.11
N SER A 19 -11.49 10.70 -16.17
CA SER A 19 -12.26 11.92 -16.43
C SER A 19 -13.24 12.31 -15.32
N PRO A 20 -13.92 11.39 -14.60
CA PRO A 20 -14.76 11.75 -13.47
C PRO A 20 -13.98 12.35 -12.30
N ASP A 21 -12.74 11.90 -12.08
CA ASP A 21 -11.90 12.34 -10.97
C ASP A 21 -10.96 13.49 -11.34
N ASN A 22 -10.88 13.88 -12.62
CA ASN A 22 -9.89 14.82 -13.14
C ASN A 22 -8.47 14.45 -12.65
N ALA A 23 -8.12 13.18 -12.83
CA ALA A 23 -6.90 12.60 -12.27
C ALA A 23 -6.31 11.56 -13.20
N TRP A 24 -5.01 11.31 -13.05
CA TRP A 24 -4.38 10.12 -13.60
C TRP A 24 -4.44 8.99 -12.58
N GLU A 25 -4.88 7.81 -13.01
CA GLU A 25 -5.07 6.64 -12.15
C GLU A 25 -4.20 5.49 -12.64
N HIS A 26 -3.42 4.93 -11.72
CA HIS A 26 -2.76 3.64 -11.90
C HIS A 26 -3.51 2.63 -11.05
N GLU A 27 -4.04 1.58 -11.68
CA GLU A 27 -4.87 0.58 -11.02
C GLU A 27 -4.22 -0.80 -11.10
N LEU A 28 -4.24 -1.51 -9.97
CA LEU A 28 -3.92 -2.92 -9.83
C LEU A 28 -5.19 -3.69 -9.47
N THR A 29 -5.62 -4.58 -10.37
CA THR A 29 -6.83 -5.39 -10.20
C THR A 29 -6.53 -6.88 -10.26
N GLY A 30 -7.06 -7.66 -9.32
CA GLY A 30 -7.03 -9.11 -9.37
C GLY A 30 -8.08 -9.68 -10.33
N LEU A 31 -7.63 -10.45 -11.32
CA LEU A 31 -8.50 -11.03 -12.36
C LEU A 31 -8.99 -12.45 -12.05
N THR A 32 -8.48 -13.08 -10.99
CA THR A 32 -8.83 -14.45 -10.64
C THR A 32 -9.90 -14.50 -9.55
N GLY A 33 -11.00 -15.19 -9.82
CA GLY A 33 -12.12 -15.34 -8.88
C GLY A 33 -13.44 -14.87 -9.48
N ALA A 34 -14.44 -14.67 -8.62
CA ALA A 34 -15.68 -14.04 -9.06
C ALA A 34 -15.44 -12.54 -9.31
N PRO A 35 -16.19 -11.92 -10.26
CA PRO A 35 -16.09 -10.48 -10.49
C PRO A 35 -16.28 -9.69 -9.19
N GLY A 36 -15.41 -8.70 -8.95
CA GLY A 36 -15.46 -7.85 -7.75
C GLY A 36 -14.96 -8.49 -6.45
N THR A 37 -14.38 -9.70 -6.50
CA THR A 37 -13.78 -10.36 -5.32
C THR A 37 -12.26 -10.34 -5.31
N GLY A 38 -11.64 -9.85 -6.39
CA GLY A 38 -10.18 -9.67 -6.46
C GLY A 38 -9.76 -8.39 -5.72
N PRO A 39 -8.48 -8.29 -5.31
CA PRO A 39 -7.95 -7.02 -4.82
C PRO A 39 -8.11 -5.92 -5.86
N CYS A 40 -8.38 -4.70 -5.39
CA CYS A 40 -8.36 -3.49 -6.20
C CYS A 40 -7.56 -2.43 -5.45
N LEU A 41 -6.43 -2.01 -6.02
CA LEU A 41 -5.58 -0.98 -5.45
C LEU A 41 -5.30 0.07 -6.52
N SER A 42 -5.71 1.31 -6.29
CA SER A 42 -5.44 2.40 -7.23
C SER A 42 -4.59 3.49 -6.58
N ILE A 43 -3.59 4.00 -7.31
CA ILE A 43 -2.87 5.24 -6.98
C ILE A 43 -3.41 6.33 -7.89
N VAL A 44 -4.02 7.34 -7.29
CA VAL A 44 -4.69 8.45 -7.99
C VAL A 44 -3.88 9.73 -7.79
N ILE A 45 -3.53 10.36 -8.90
CA ILE A 45 -2.74 11.59 -8.96
C ILE A 45 -3.64 12.67 -9.57
N PRO A 46 -4.17 13.60 -8.75
CA PRO A 46 -5.03 14.66 -9.26
C PRO A 46 -4.32 15.54 -10.28
N ASP A 47 -5.08 16.05 -11.26
CA ASP A 47 -4.60 17.04 -12.22
C ASP A 47 -4.65 18.46 -11.60
N ALA A 48 -3.56 19.20 -11.72
CA ALA A 48 -3.44 20.58 -11.27
C ALA A 48 -4.13 21.56 -12.24
N ALA A 49 -4.35 21.17 -13.50
CA ALA A 49 -4.92 22.01 -14.55
C ALA A 49 -5.96 21.24 -15.39
N PRO A 50 -7.05 20.75 -14.78
CA PRO A 50 -7.98 19.81 -15.42
C PRO A 50 -8.74 20.40 -16.63
N ASP A 51 -8.85 21.73 -16.72
CA ASP A 51 -9.53 22.43 -17.80
C ASP A 51 -8.57 22.95 -18.89
N ASP A 52 -7.25 22.85 -18.68
CA ASP A 52 -6.22 23.57 -19.45
C ASP A 52 -5.12 22.62 -19.99
N GLY A 53 -5.49 21.75 -20.93
CA GLY A 53 -4.51 21.04 -21.78
C GLY A 53 -4.12 19.64 -21.29
N PRO A 54 -2.87 19.18 -21.55
CA PRO A 54 -2.43 17.85 -21.15
C PRO A 54 -2.31 17.73 -19.63
N PHE A 55 -2.47 16.50 -19.12
CA PHE A 55 -2.38 16.18 -17.69
C PHE A 55 -1.16 16.82 -17.03
N THR A 56 -1.40 17.58 -15.96
CA THR A 56 -0.35 18.21 -15.15
C THR A 56 -0.46 17.68 -13.73
N PRO A 57 0.45 16.80 -13.25
CA PRO A 57 0.29 16.18 -11.94
C PRO A 57 0.34 17.21 -10.81
N MET A 58 -0.61 17.13 -9.88
CA MET A 58 -0.47 17.77 -8.58
C MET A 58 0.71 17.16 -7.80
N PRO A 59 1.34 17.92 -6.88
CA PRO A 59 2.37 17.38 -6.00
C PRO A 59 1.93 16.11 -5.27
N ALA A 60 2.84 15.17 -5.05
CA ALA A 60 2.54 13.84 -4.48
C ALA A 60 1.82 13.85 -3.12
N ARG A 61 1.87 14.96 -2.37
CA ARG A 61 1.07 15.13 -1.15
C ARG A 61 -0.45 15.12 -1.39
N HIS A 62 -0.89 15.44 -2.60
CA HIS A 62 -2.30 15.42 -3.01
C HIS A 62 -2.71 14.09 -3.63
N ALA A 63 -1.74 13.23 -3.95
CA ALA A 63 -2.03 11.89 -4.45
C ALA A 63 -2.53 11.00 -3.30
N PHE A 64 -3.34 10.01 -3.64
CA PHE A 64 -3.90 9.08 -2.67
C PHE A 64 -4.04 7.68 -3.25
N VAL A 65 -4.17 6.71 -2.36
CA VAL A 65 -4.34 5.30 -2.64
C VAL A 65 -5.78 4.91 -2.30
N ARG A 66 -6.51 4.37 -3.26
CA ARG A 66 -7.79 3.70 -3.03
C ARG A 66 -7.51 2.22 -2.82
N ALA A 67 -7.75 1.73 -1.61
CA ALA A 67 -7.64 0.33 -1.26
C ALA A 67 -9.06 -0.28 -1.20
N GLY A 68 -9.38 -1.09 -2.21
CA GLY A 68 -10.57 -1.93 -2.29
C GLY A 68 -10.20 -3.36 -1.94
N GLY A 69 -10.94 -3.95 -1.00
CA GLY A 69 -10.59 -5.17 -0.27
C GLY A 69 -9.98 -6.33 -1.09
N GLY A 70 -9.25 -7.21 -0.40
CA GLY A 70 -8.59 -8.36 -1.00
C GLY A 70 -7.12 -8.44 -0.60
N GLN A 71 -6.40 -9.39 -1.22
CA GLN A 71 -5.00 -9.66 -0.91
C GLN A 71 -4.12 -9.50 -2.14
N VAL A 72 -3.10 -8.65 -2.02
CA VAL A 72 -2.06 -8.45 -3.03
C VAL A 72 -0.76 -9.09 -2.54
N PRO A 73 -0.17 -10.04 -3.30
CA PRO A 73 1.15 -10.58 -2.99
C PRO A 73 2.20 -9.48 -3.00
N TRP A 74 3.13 -9.53 -2.04
CA TRP A 74 4.18 -8.51 -1.91
C TRP A 74 4.96 -8.26 -3.19
N PRO A 75 5.40 -9.27 -3.98
CA PRO A 75 6.13 -9.02 -5.22
C PRO A 75 5.31 -8.22 -6.25
N VAL A 76 4.01 -8.55 -6.37
CA VAL A 76 3.07 -7.85 -7.26
C VAL A 76 2.87 -6.41 -6.81
N LEU A 77 2.72 -6.19 -5.50
CA LEU A 77 2.61 -4.85 -4.93
C LEU A 77 3.87 -4.02 -5.19
N THR A 78 5.05 -4.59 -4.95
CA THR A 78 6.31 -3.86 -5.12
C THR A 78 6.54 -3.47 -6.57
N GLU A 79 6.22 -4.38 -7.50
CA GLU A 79 6.35 -4.12 -8.93
C GLU A 79 5.37 -3.03 -9.40
N PHE A 80 4.11 -3.09 -8.94
CA PHE A 80 3.13 -2.04 -9.21
C PHE A 80 3.61 -0.67 -8.71
N VAL A 81 4.06 -0.58 -7.46
CA VAL A 81 4.58 0.67 -6.88
C VAL A 81 5.81 1.19 -7.63
N ASP A 82 6.71 0.30 -8.02
CA ASP A 82 7.92 0.69 -8.76
C ASP A 82 7.57 1.17 -10.17
N LEU A 83 6.56 0.59 -10.84
CA LEU A 83 6.04 1.09 -12.12
C LEU A 83 5.43 2.49 -12.00
N VAL A 84 4.64 2.75 -10.96
CA VAL A 84 4.05 4.10 -10.74
C VAL A 84 5.14 5.13 -10.45
N ARG A 85 6.14 4.78 -9.64
CA ARG A 85 7.30 5.67 -9.42
C ARG A 85 8.09 5.92 -10.70
N ALA A 86 8.26 4.89 -11.54
CA ALA A 86 8.99 5.00 -12.81
C ALA A 86 8.24 5.85 -13.87
N ALA A 87 6.91 5.95 -13.79
CA ALA A 87 6.12 6.83 -14.66
C ALA A 87 6.48 8.31 -14.48
N GLY A 88 6.93 8.71 -13.28
CA GLY A 88 7.37 10.06 -12.99
C GLY A 88 6.25 11.06 -12.66
N ASP A 89 5.01 10.60 -12.59
CA ASP A 89 3.83 11.43 -12.31
C ASP A 89 3.73 11.82 -10.81
N LEU A 90 4.39 11.07 -9.93
CA LEU A 90 4.52 11.39 -8.51
C LEU A 90 5.63 12.43 -8.29
N VAL A 91 5.29 13.70 -8.53
CA VAL A 91 6.24 14.81 -8.37
C VAL A 91 6.55 15.03 -6.89
N ALA A 92 7.79 14.73 -6.51
CA ALA A 92 8.28 14.89 -5.15
C ALA A 92 8.34 16.36 -4.72
N GLU A 93 8.04 16.61 -3.45
CA GLU A 93 8.41 17.83 -2.73
C GLU A 93 9.71 17.60 -1.96
N PRO A 94 10.38 18.64 -1.42
CA PRO A 94 11.67 18.50 -0.73
C PRO A 94 11.63 17.40 0.34
N VAL A 95 12.67 16.57 0.30
CA VAL A 95 12.80 15.25 0.94
C VAL A 95 12.51 15.26 2.45
N LEU A 96 11.62 14.35 2.89
CA LEU A 96 11.51 13.88 4.27
C LEU A 96 12.85 13.28 4.70
N THR A 97 13.35 13.64 5.88
CA THR A 97 14.67 13.19 6.34
C THR A 97 14.65 11.69 6.68
N ALA A 98 15.81 11.04 6.73
CA ALA A 98 15.90 9.63 7.15
C ALA A 98 15.32 9.36 8.55
N ALA A 99 15.23 10.39 9.40
CA ALA A 99 14.57 10.33 10.71
C ALA A 99 13.04 10.20 10.58
N ASP A 100 12.45 10.70 9.49
CA ASP A 100 11.03 10.58 9.20
C ASP A 100 10.68 9.18 8.65
N THR A 101 11.63 8.41 8.12
CA THR A 101 11.38 7.07 7.56
C THR A 101 11.70 5.91 8.51
N ALA A 102 12.37 6.17 9.62
CA ALA A 102 12.62 5.13 10.61
C ALA A 102 11.32 4.78 11.35
N LEU A 103 11.10 3.49 11.64
CA LEU A 103 10.14 3.02 12.65
C LEU A 103 10.87 2.86 14.00
N PRO A 104 11.28 3.92 14.72
CA PRO A 104 11.61 3.69 16.11
C PRO A 104 10.29 3.33 16.81
N LEU A 105 10.34 2.30 17.67
CA LEU A 105 9.24 1.77 18.50
C LEU A 105 8.46 2.83 19.32
N THR A 106 8.89 4.09 19.29
CA THR A 106 8.31 5.25 19.98
C THR A 106 7.59 6.25 19.06
N LEU A 107 7.62 6.11 17.73
CA LEU A 107 7.03 7.04 16.75
C LEU A 107 6.17 6.33 15.68
N ASN A 108 5.31 5.40 16.11
CA ASN A 108 4.37 4.72 15.23
C ASN A 108 3.18 5.59 14.78
N ALA A 109 3.22 6.91 15.00
CA ALA A 109 2.15 7.82 14.67
C ALA A 109 2.61 8.91 13.72
N TRP A 110 1.87 9.11 12.64
CA TRP A 110 2.17 10.05 11.57
C TRP A 110 1.01 11.00 11.37
N GLU A 111 1.32 12.24 10.99
CA GLU A 111 0.32 13.24 10.66
C GLU A 111 0.41 13.59 9.17
N HIS A 112 -0.73 13.72 8.52
CA HIS A 112 -0.85 14.21 7.17
C HIS A 112 -2.15 14.99 7.04
N ASP A 113 -2.07 16.27 6.65
CA ASP A 113 -3.21 17.18 6.51
C ASP A 113 -4.16 17.20 7.72
N GLY A 114 -3.59 17.17 8.92
CA GLY A 114 -4.34 17.18 10.19
C GLY A 114 -5.00 15.85 10.56
N ARG A 115 -4.80 14.79 9.76
CA ARG A 115 -5.23 13.42 10.05
C ARG A 115 -4.08 12.64 10.66
N ARG A 116 -4.37 11.79 11.65
CA ARG A 116 -3.39 10.97 12.35
C ARG A 116 -3.49 9.52 11.88
N TYR A 117 -2.35 8.91 11.59
CA TYR A 117 -2.22 7.52 11.16
C TYR A 117 -1.31 6.79 12.13
N GLU A 118 -1.60 5.53 12.42
CA GLU A 118 -0.77 4.70 13.29
C GLU A 118 -0.38 3.39 12.63
N VAL A 119 0.86 2.96 12.92
CA VAL A 119 1.40 1.66 12.50
C VAL A 119 1.56 0.75 13.71
N ASN A 120 0.85 -0.36 13.73
CA ASN A 120 1.03 -1.41 14.71
C ASN A 120 1.93 -2.51 14.15
N GLN A 121 2.75 -3.10 15.00
CA GLN A 121 3.50 -4.32 14.67
C GLN A 121 3.27 -5.37 15.76
N PHE A 122 2.86 -6.56 15.36
CA PHE A 122 2.53 -7.62 16.30
C PHE A 122 2.61 -9.00 15.65
N HIS A 123 2.82 -10.02 16.49
CA HIS A 123 2.66 -11.40 16.07
C HIS A 123 1.19 -11.80 16.15
N PHE A 124 0.60 -12.13 15.01
CA PHE A 124 -0.79 -12.54 14.90
C PHE A 124 -0.91 -14.05 15.09
N ALA A 125 -1.30 -14.44 16.31
CA ALA A 125 -1.30 -15.83 16.76
C ALA A 125 -2.21 -16.75 15.92
N ASP A 126 -3.33 -16.24 15.41
CA ASP A 126 -4.35 -17.04 14.73
C ASP A 126 -3.83 -17.70 13.44
N ASN A 127 -2.90 -17.06 12.74
CA ASN A 127 -2.29 -17.61 11.53
C ASN A 127 -0.76 -17.67 11.58
N GLY A 128 -0.17 -17.39 12.74
CA GLY A 128 1.28 -17.40 12.96
C GLY A 128 2.02 -16.44 12.05
N SER A 129 1.53 -15.22 11.83
CA SER A 129 2.21 -14.23 10.98
C SER A 129 2.72 -13.05 11.80
N TRP A 130 3.84 -12.47 11.39
CA TRP A 130 4.20 -11.12 11.82
C TRP A 130 3.44 -10.11 10.97
N CYS A 131 2.74 -9.19 11.62
CA CYS A 131 1.86 -8.23 10.97
C CYS A 131 2.34 -6.81 11.20
N TYR A 132 2.37 -6.04 10.11
CA TYR A 132 2.44 -4.59 10.10
C TYR A 132 1.08 -4.06 9.70
N GLU A 133 0.40 -3.31 10.56
CA GLU A 133 -0.95 -2.78 10.31
C GLU A 133 -0.90 -1.26 10.28
N LEU A 134 -1.48 -0.66 9.24
CA LEU A 134 -1.62 0.79 9.10
C LEU A 134 -3.11 1.14 9.13
N HIS A 135 -3.49 2.08 10.01
CA HIS A 135 -4.84 2.59 10.13
C HIS A 135 -4.86 4.10 10.42
N GLU A 136 -6.00 4.74 10.21
CA GLU A 136 -6.22 6.12 10.65
C GLU A 136 -6.83 6.15 12.05
N VAL A 137 -6.30 7.03 12.91
CA VAL A 137 -6.83 7.27 14.25
C VAL A 137 -7.96 8.28 14.14
N VAL A 138 -9.18 7.77 13.95
CA VAL A 138 -10.41 8.57 13.96
C VAL A 138 -11.14 8.36 15.27
N PRO A 139 -11.20 9.37 16.17
CA PRO A 139 -11.97 9.27 17.39
C PRO A 139 -13.43 8.89 17.11
N ASP A 140 -13.97 7.97 17.91
CA ASP A 140 -15.37 7.52 17.86
C ASP A 140 -15.81 6.84 16.54
N SER A 141 -14.88 6.52 15.64
CA SER A 141 -15.18 5.72 14.44
C SER A 141 -15.32 4.24 14.80
N THR A 142 -16.34 3.59 14.26
CA THR A 142 -16.50 2.14 14.25
C THR A 142 -16.10 1.51 12.91
N ALA A 143 -15.61 2.34 11.98
CA ALA A 143 -15.24 1.87 10.65
C ALA A 143 -13.95 1.05 10.72
N ASN A 144 -13.98 -0.14 10.13
CA ASN A 144 -12.87 -1.09 10.19
C ASN A 144 -12.00 -0.97 8.93
N HIS A 145 -11.42 0.21 8.73
CA HIS A 145 -10.59 0.55 7.58
C HIS A 145 -9.12 0.52 7.96
N TYR A 146 -8.39 -0.45 7.44
CA TYR A 146 -6.95 -0.57 7.62
C TYR A 146 -6.35 -1.41 6.50
N ILE A 147 -5.04 -1.37 6.40
CA ILE A 147 -4.28 -2.33 5.61
C ILE A 147 -3.29 -3.04 6.53
N ASP A 148 -2.99 -4.29 6.23
CA ASP A 148 -1.91 -4.99 6.91
C ASP A 148 -1.01 -5.73 5.93
N VAL A 149 0.26 -5.84 6.28
CA VAL A 149 1.24 -6.70 5.61
C VAL A 149 1.54 -7.86 6.54
N GLN A 150 1.21 -9.06 6.09
CA GLN A 150 1.42 -10.30 6.84
C GLN A 150 2.62 -11.04 6.27
N ILE A 151 3.58 -11.31 7.15
CA ILE A 151 4.76 -12.11 6.88
C ILE A 151 4.58 -13.44 7.62
N PRO A 152 4.24 -14.54 6.92
CA PRO A 152 4.02 -15.81 7.59
C PRO A 152 5.26 -16.28 8.34
N ASP A 153 5.08 -16.80 9.55
CA ASP A 153 6.14 -17.53 10.26
C ASP A 153 6.25 -18.94 9.68
N THR A 154 7.48 -19.35 9.38
CA THR A 154 7.77 -20.71 8.91
C THR A 154 7.89 -21.70 10.07
N GLN A 155 8.00 -21.23 11.31
CA GLN A 155 8.10 -22.05 12.52
C GLN A 155 7.24 -21.50 13.68
N PRO A 156 5.90 -21.39 13.50
CA PRO A 156 5.03 -20.74 14.49
C PRO A 156 5.04 -21.43 15.88
N ASP A 157 5.36 -22.72 15.95
CA ASP A 157 5.43 -23.50 17.19
C ASP A 157 6.88 -23.68 17.72
N GLY A 158 7.88 -23.15 17.00
CA GLY A 158 9.29 -23.59 17.08
C GLY A 158 10.25 -22.67 17.84
N GLY A 159 9.84 -21.47 18.26
CA GLY A 159 10.70 -20.51 18.95
C GLY A 159 10.53 -19.07 18.43
N PRO A 160 11.62 -18.29 18.25
CA PRO A 160 11.53 -16.93 17.73
C PRO A 160 11.00 -16.93 16.28
N PHE A 161 10.36 -15.83 15.89
CA PHE A 161 9.81 -15.63 14.54
C PHE A 161 10.84 -15.92 13.43
N VAL A 162 10.46 -16.74 12.45
CA VAL A 162 11.27 -17.03 11.26
C VAL A 162 10.48 -16.65 9.99
N PRO A 163 10.81 -15.52 9.34
CA PRO A 163 10.00 -15.01 8.24
C PRO A 163 10.00 -15.96 7.04
N ALA A 164 8.82 -16.12 6.44
CA ALA A 164 8.69 -16.73 5.13
C ALA A 164 9.29 -15.81 4.04
N PRO A 165 9.68 -16.39 2.88
CA PRO A 165 10.15 -15.61 1.76
C PRO A 165 9.06 -14.67 1.21
N SER A 166 9.52 -13.61 0.53
CA SER A 166 8.67 -12.51 0.04
C SER A 166 7.49 -12.96 -0.83
N ASP A 167 7.60 -14.10 -1.52
CA ASP A 167 6.55 -14.66 -2.38
C ASP A 167 5.31 -15.14 -1.60
N ARG A 168 5.45 -15.32 -0.28
CA ARG A 168 4.39 -15.66 0.66
C ARG A 168 3.87 -14.47 1.46
N VAL A 169 4.50 -13.30 1.36
CA VAL A 169 4.06 -12.08 2.03
C VAL A 169 2.89 -11.46 1.27
N THR A 170 1.90 -10.96 1.99
CA THR A 170 0.72 -10.32 1.38
C THR A 170 0.34 -9.02 2.07
N LEU A 171 -0.04 -8.03 1.26
CA LEU A 171 -0.83 -6.89 1.71
C LEU A 171 -2.32 -7.27 1.69
N THR A 172 -3.00 -7.14 2.82
CA THR A 172 -4.46 -7.31 2.93
C THR A 172 -5.10 -5.94 3.13
N MET A 173 -6.19 -5.68 2.41
CA MET A 173 -6.97 -4.45 2.52
C MET A 173 -8.31 -4.75 3.18
N HIS A 174 -8.63 -4.00 4.24
CA HIS A 174 -9.85 -4.16 5.02
C HIS A 174 -10.78 -2.95 4.84
N GLY A 175 -12.00 -3.25 4.39
CA GLY A 175 -12.98 -2.24 3.98
C GLY A 175 -12.55 -1.47 2.72
N ASP A 176 -13.18 -0.32 2.51
CA ASP A 176 -12.84 0.62 1.43
C ASP A 176 -12.16 1.84 2.03
N TRP A 177 -10.86 2.03 1.74
CA TRP A 177 -10.07 3.07 2.39
C TRP A 177 -9.34 3.96 1.39
N THR A 178 -9.34 5.27 1.64
CA THR A 178 -8.55 6.25 0.91
C THR A 178 -7.40 6.74 1.78
N ILE A 179 -6.18 6.40 1.40
CA ILE A 179 -4.95 6.64 2.14
C ILE A 179 -4.13 7.70 1.40
N PRO A 180 -3.62 8.75 2.05
CA PRO A 180 -2.68 9.63 1.38
C PRO A 180 -1.46 8.88 0.85
N TRP A 181 -1.04 9.16 -0.37
CA TRP A 181 0.13 8.52 -0.98
C TRP A 181 1.38 8.61 -0.08
N PRO A 182 1.72 9.77 0.52
CA PRO A 182 2.89 9.86 1.40
C PRO A 182 2.82 8.94 2.62
N VAL A 183 1.62 8.67 3.14
CA VAL A 183 1.40 7.78 4.29
C VAL A 183 1.61 6.32 3.87
N PHE A 184 1.01 5.93 2.73
CA PHE A 184 1.17 4.60 2.17
C PHE A 184 2.64 4.32 1.77
N ASP A 185 3.28 5.27 1.10
CA ASP A 185 4.68 5.18 0.67
C ASP A 185 5.63 5.05 1.87
N ARG A 186 5.40 5.86 2.91
CA ARG A 186 6.13 5.77 4.19
C ARG A 186 5.93 4.42 4.86
N PHE A 187 4.74 3.84 4.82
CA PHE A 187 4.45 2.50 5.35
C PHE A 187 5.24 1.40 4.63
N LEU A 188 5.26 1.42 3.30
CA LEU A 188 6.06 0.44 2.54
C LEU A 188 7.56 0.62 2.80
N ALA A 189 8.05 1.86 2.88
CA ALA A 189 9.44 2.16 3.19
C ALA A 189 9.83 1.68 4.60
N ALA A 190 8.95 1.89 5.57
CA ALA A 190 9.09 1.44 6.95
C ALA A 190 9.24 -0.08 7.06
N ILE A 191 8.38 -0.84 6.37
CA ILE A 191 8.46 -2.32 6.34
C ILE A 191 9.76 -2.78 5.67
N ARG A 192 10.15 -2.18 4.55
CA ARG A 192 11.42 -2.50 3.87
C ARG A 192 12.62 -2.22 4.79
N ALA A 193 12.58 -1.14 5.57
CA ALA A 193 13.64 -0.77 6.50
C ALA A 193 13.72 -1.69 7.74
N ALA A 194 12.61 -2.33 8.13
CA ALA A 194 12.59 -3.30 9.23
C ALA A 194 13.42 -4.55 8.90
N GLY A 195 13.52 -4.93 7.62
CA GLY A 195 14.31 -6.07 7.18
C GLY A 195 13.69 -7.44 7.45
N ASP A 196 12.40 -7.49 7.79
CA ASP A 196 11.69 -8.75 8.11
C ASP A 196 11.25 -9.53 6.87
N ILE A 197 11.18 -8.88 5.70
CA ILE A 197 10.87 -9.54 4.43
C ILE A 197 12.17 -10.00 3.79
N VAL A 198 12.30 -11.31 3.60
CA VAL A 198 13.48 -11.93 2.97
C VAL A 198 13.21 -12.26 1.51
N ASP A 199 14.23 -12.14 0.66
CA ASP A 199 14.13 -12.47 -0.76
C ASP A 199 13.75 -13.96 -0.98
N PRO A 200 13.11 -14.30 -2.12
CA PRO A 200 12.71 -15.68 -2.45
C PRO A 200 13.86 -16.70 -2.46
#